data_AF-A0A835ZKD2-F1
#
_entry.id   AF-A0A835ZKD2-F1
#
_cell.length_a   1.000
_cell.length_b   1.000
_cell.length_c   1.000
_cell.angle_alpha   90.00
_cell.angle_beta   90.00
_cell.angle_gamma   90.00
#
_symmetry.space_group_name_H-M   'P 1'
#
loop_
_entity.id
_entity.type
_entity.pdbx_description
1 polymer ?
#
loop_
_entity_poly.entity_id
_entity_poly.type
_entity_poly.pdbx_seq_one_letter_code
_entity_poly.pdbx_strand_id
1 'polypeptide(L)'
;MMERMREILHHVFANVDEARTRMLRLNSPFGHLKGWKLSTFIVKAGDDVRQEALAMQVISLVDRIWRREGLRLWLRPYAIACVGHEAGLVECITDARSVDEIKKRTPGYVSMQDYFERLYMGPGAGLYGRAQDNFVRSLAGYSVVTYLLQVKDRHNANIMLDTRGHIIHIDFGFILGASPGLWTHETAPFKLTSDYIDIMGGVGSVNWVKFQELFLAGFRAVQKNINDIAALVQVMMPANDRRTLIEISKLKKRFSDLKTDEEILGLIKSSANSVKTWQYDYIQSLQNGIAM
;
A
#
# COMPACT_ATOMS: atom_id res chain seq x y z
N MET A 1 -1.15 -17.35 -24.11
CA MET A 1 -1.23 -16.09 -23.34
C MET A 1 -2.56 -15.99 -22.59
N MET A 2 -3.70 -16.03 -23.28
CA MET A 2 -5.04 -16.02 -22.66
C MET A 2 -5.28 -17.16 -21.65
N GLU A 3 -4.79 -18.38 -21.95
CA GLU A 3 -4.95 -19.53 -21.05
C GLU A 3 -4.20 -19.33 -19.73
N ARG A 4 -2.94 -18.87 -19.79
CA ARG A 4 -2.13 -18.55 -18.60
C ARG A 4 -2.77 -17.46 -17.74
N MET A 5 -3.35 -16.43 -18.38
CA MET A 5 -4.09 -15.38 -17.68
C MET A 5 -5.32 -15.94 -16.96
N ARG A 6 -6.11 -16.81 -17.61
CA ARG A 6 -7.28 -17.44 -17.01
C ARG A 6 -6.91 -18.35 -15.84
N GLU A 7 -5.84 -19.14 -15.99
CA GLU A 7 -5.32 -20.00 -14.93
C GLU A 7 -4.92 -19.17 -13.71
N ILE A 8 -4.15 -18.09 -13.87
CA ILE A 8 -3.78 -17.20 -12.76
C ILE A 8 -5.01 -16.54 -12.14
N LEU A 9 -5.90 -15.98 -12.97
CA LEU A 9 -7.14 -15.37 -12.48
C LEU A 9 -7.97 -16.37 -11.68
N HIS A 10 -8.00 -17.64 -12.07
CA HIS A 10 -8.66 -18.67 -11.30
C HIS A 10 -7.89 -18.98 -10.00
N HIS A 11 -6.61 -19.34 -10.05
CA HIS A 11 -5.88 -19.77 -8.84
C HIS A 11 -5.68 -18.66 -7.79
N VAL A 12 -5.49 -17.42 -8.23
CA VAL A 12 -5.22 -16.26 -7.37
C VAL A 12 -6.51 -15.50 -7.05
N PHE A 13 -7.40 -15.38 -8.03
CA PHE A 13 -8.57 -14.49 -7.97
C PHE A 13 -9.93 -15.21 -8.16
N ALA A 14 -10.04 -16.55 -8.17
CA ALA A 14 -11.34 -17.24 -8.42
C ALA A 14 -12.46 -16.85 -7.44
N ASN A 15 -12.14 -16.20 -6.33
CA ASN A 15 -13.09 -15.68 -5.35
C ASN A 15 -13.25 -14.15 -5.40
N VAL A 16 -12.78 -13.47 -6.45
CA VAL A 16 -12.97 -12.02 -6.62
C VAL A 16 -14.44 -11.72 -6.82
N ASP A 17 -14.87 -10.69 -6.11
CA ASP A 17 -16.20 -10.50 -5.55
C ASP A 17 -17.35 -10.40 -6.55
N GLU A 18 -17.12 -10.21 -7.86
CA GLU A 18 -18.21 -9.91 -8.80
C GLU A 18 -19.24 -11.04 -8.93
N ALA A 19 -18.78 -12.29 -9.08
CA ALA A 19 -19.69 -13.44 -9.19
C ALA A 19 -20.44 -13.66 -7.88
N ARG A 20 -19.73 -13.56 -6.74
CA ARG A 20 -20.31 -13.69 -5.40
C ARG A 20 -21.31 -12.57 -5.10
N THR A 21 -20.94 -11.34 -5.39
CA THR A 21 -21.78 -10.14 -5.23
C THR A 21 -23.03 -10.25 -6.07
N ARG A 22 -22.93 -10.71 -7.33
CA ARG A 22 -24.09 -10.94 -8.19
C ARG A 22 -25.02 -12.00 -7.60
N MET A 23 -24.48 -13.11 -7.14
CA MET A 23 -25.24 -14.17 -6.48
C MET A 23 -25.93 -13.68 -5.20
N LEU A 24 -25.20 -12.97 -4.33
CA LEU A 24 -25.74 -12.39 -3.10
C LEU A 24 -26.82 -11.35 -3.38
N ARG A 25 -26.67 -10.55 -4.45
CA ARG A 25 -27.70 -9.61 -4.88
C ARG A 25 -28.98 -10.32 -5.32
N LEU A 26 -28.85 -11.36 -6.15
CA LEU A 26 -30.00 -12.13 -6.64
C LEU A 26 -30.78 -12.81 -5.50
N ASN A 27 -30.06 -13.27 -4.47
CA ASN A 27 -30.65 -13.92 -3.30
C ASN A 27 -31.05 -12.94 -2.18
N SER A 28 -30.73 -11.65 -2.30
CA SER A 28 -31.07 -10.65 -1.28
C SER A 28 -32.51 -10.16 -1.46
N PRO A 29 -33.33 -10.12 -0.38
CA PRO A 29 -34.64 -9.47 -0.41
C PRO A 29 -34.56 -8.01 -0.88
N PHE A 30 -33.40 -7.36 -0.70
CA PHE A 30 -33.15 -5.96 -1.04
C PHE A 30 -32.37 -5.76 -2.35
N GLY A 31 -32.01 -6.84 -3.06
CA GLY A 31 -31.13 -6.77 -4.24
C GLY A 31 -31.71 -6.00 -5.42
N HIS A 32 -33.04 -5.87 -5.47
CA HIS A 32 -33.76 -5.11 -6.48
C HIS A 32 -33.63 -3.58 -6.30
N LEU A 33 -33.18 -3.10 -5.13
CA LEU A 33 -33.04 -1.66 -4.86
C LEU A 33 -31.90 -1.06 -5.70
N LYS A 34 -32.14 0.13 -6.27
CA LYS A 34 -31.15 0.84 -7.11
C LYS A 34 -29.87 1.19 -6.34
N GLY A 35 -29.99 1.46 -5.03
CA GLY A 35 -28.87 1.80 -4.15
C GLY A 35 -28.22 0.59 -3.45
N TRP A 36 -28.61 -0.64 -3.79
CA TRP A 36 -28.04 -1.83 -3.16
C TRP A 36 -26.54 -1.91 -3.44
N LYS A 37 -25.74 -2.05 -2.39
CA LYS A 37 -24.30 -2.23 -2.45
C LYS A 37 -23.89 -3.29 -1.43
N LEU A 38 -23.01 -4.19 -1.83
CA LEU A 38 -22.34 -5.11 -0.92
C LEU A 38 -21.05 -4.46 -0.43
N SER A 39 -20.82 -4.51 0.87
CA SER A 39 -19.56 -4.15 1.51
C SER A 39 -19.19 -5.27 2.46
N THR A 40 -17.92 -5.65 2.46
CA THR A 40 -17.38 -6.71 3.30
C THR A 40 -16.43 -6.09 4.32
N PHE A 41 -16.53 -6.53 5.57
CA PHE A 41 -15.69 -6.05 6.66
C PHE A 41 -15.05 -7.23 7.39
N ILE A 42 -13.80 -7.08 7.80
CA ILE A 42 -13.14 -7.90 8.81
C ILE A 42 -13.53 -7.34 10.18
N VAL A 43 -14.01 -8.22 11.05
CA VAL A 43 -14.21 -7.90 12.46
C VAL A 43 -12.89 -8.22 13.17
N LYS A 44 -12.21 -7.19 13.68
CA LYS A 44 -11.05 -7.34 14.56
C LYS A 44 -11.55 -7.22 16.00
N ALA A 45 -11.55 -8.33 16.74
CA ALA A 45 -11.93 -8.37 18.14
C ALA A 45 -10.67 -8.62 18.99
N GLY A 46 -10.45 -7.80 20.01
CA GLY A 46 -9.23 -7.74 20.81
C GLY A 46 -8.20 -6.72 20.31
N ASP A 47 -8.46 -6.02 19.20
CA ASP A 47 -7.51 -5.07 18.60
C ASP A 47 -8.00 -3.62 18.68
N ASP A 48 -7.06 -2.71 18.96
CA ASP A 48 -7.29 -1.27 18.85
C ASP A 48 -6.99 -0.76 17.43
N VAL A 49 -8.04 -0.53 16.64
CA VAL A 49 -7.92 -0.07 15.25
C VAL A 49 -7.79 1.46 15.11
N ARG A 50 -7.67 2.22 16.21
CA ARG A 50 -7.59 3.70 16.15
C ARG A 50 -6.36 4.20 15.41
N GLN A 51 -5.23 3.49 15.50
CA GLN A 51 -4.02 3.83 14.74
C GLN A 51 -4.22 3.63 13.24
N GLU A 52 -4.86 2.53 12.85
CA GLU A 52 -5.19 2.25 11.47
C GLU A 52 -6.22 3.26 10.93
N ALA A 53 -7.20 3.67 11.74
CA ALA A 53 -8.14 4.73 11.42
C ALA A 53 -7.44 6.09 11.19
N LEU A 54 -6.46 6.44 12.04
CA LEU A 54 -5.61 7.62 11.84
C LEU A 54 -4.86 7.56 10.51
N ALA A 55 -4.23 6.43 10.18
CA ALA A 55 -3.56 6.26 8.89
C ALA A 55 -4.53 6.50 7.73
N MET A 56 -5.74 5.93 7.77
CA MET A 56 -6.73 6.13 6.71
C MET A 56 -7.16 7.59 6.55
N GLN A 57 -7.27 8.35 7.64
CA GLN A 57 -7.56 9.79 7.57
C GLN A 57 -6.41 10.57 6.92
N VAL A 58 -5.17 10.27 7.30
CA VAL A 58 -3.98 10.91 6.70
C VAL A 58 -3.86 10.56 5.21
N ILE A 59 -4.03 9.30 4.84
CA ILE A 59 -3.99 8.83 3.44
C ILE A 59 -5.09 9.50 2.62
N SER A 60 -6.30 9.63 3.19
CA SER A 60 -7.41 10.34 2.53
C SER A 60 -7.11 11.83 2.34
N LEU A 61 -6.46 12.48 3.31
CA LEU A 61 -6.03 13.88 3.17
C LEU A 61 -4.95 14.03 2.09
N VAL A 62 -3.95 13.16 2.08
CA VAL A 62 -2.87 13.16 1.08
C VAL A 62 -3.43 12.93 -0.32
N ASP A 63 -4.35 11.97 -0.51
CA ASP A 63 -5.03 11.74 -1.80
C ASP A 63 -5.77 13.00 -2.27
N ARG A 64 -6.49 13.70 -1.38
CA ARG A 64 -7.14 14.98 -1.71
C ARG A 64 -6.14 16.07 -2.09
N ILE A 65 -5.02 16.17 -1.39
CA ILE A 65 -3.95 17.13 -1.70
C ILE A 65 -3.42 16.89 -3.12
N TRP A 66 -3.08 15.65 -3.45
CA TRP A 66 -2.56 15.29 -4.78
C TRP A 66 -3.56 15.53 -5.90
N ARG A 67 -4.84 15.19 -5.68
CA ARG A 67 -5.91 15.49 -6.65
C ARG A 67 -6.05 16.99 -6.91
N ARG A 68 -5.99 17.82 -5.86
CA ARG A 68 -6.06 19.28 -5.98
C ARG A 68 -4.88 19.86 -6.77
N GLU A 69 -3.70 19.25 -6.63
CA GLU A 69 -2.49 19.63 -7.38
C GLU A 69 -2.42 19.00 -8.78
N GLY A 70 -3.44 18.24 -9.20
CA GLY A 70 -3.49 17.59 -10.51
C GLY A 70 -2.51 16.42 -10.65
N LEU A 71 -1.94 15.95 -9.54
CA LEU A 71 -0.99 14.86 -9.52
C LEU A 71 -1.70 13.52 -9.71
N ARG A 72 -1.12 12.66 -10.55
CA ARG A 72 -1.70 11.37 -10.94
C ARG A 72 -1.18 10.20 -10.11
N LEU A 73 -0.83 10.43 -8.84
CA LEU A 73 -0.55 9.35 -7.90
C LEU A 73 -1.85 8.62 -7.56
N TRP A 74 -1.72 7.41 -7.03
CA TRP A 74 -2.87 6.60 -6.67
C TRP A 74 -2.75 6.06 -5.25
N LEU A 75 -3.82 6.19 -4.48
CA LEU A 75 -3.99 5.62 -3.15
C LEU A 75 -5.39 5.03 -3.05
N ARG A 76 -5.54 4.02 -2.19
CA ARG A 76 -6.84 3.45 -1.84
C ARG A 76 -7.03 3.45 -0.32
N PRO A 77 -7.53 4.55 0.26
CA PRO A 77 -8.06 4.51 1.61
C PRO A 77 -9.24 3.53 1.68
N TYR A 78 -9.33 2.78 2.77
CA TYR A 78 -10.43 1.86 3.07
C TYR A 78 -11.07 2.24 4.41
N ALA A 79 -12.34 1.90 4.60
CA ALA A 79 -13.07 2.31 5.79
C ALA A 79 -12.61 1.55 7.05
N ILE A 80 -12.39 2.29 8.13
CA ILE A 80 -12.20 1.76 9.48
C ILE A 80 -13.28 2.33 10.37
N ALA A 81 -14.00 1.47 11.08
CA ALA A 81 -14.93 1.86 12.13
C ALA A 81 -14.40 1.35 13.47
N CYS A 82 -14.01 2.27 14.36
CA CYS A 82 -13.62 1.94 15.72
C CYS A 82 -14.87 1.61 16.54
N VAL A 83 -14.95 0.40 17.10
CA VAL A 83 -16.07 -0.06 17.93
C VAL A 83 -15.55 -0.28 19.34
N GLY A 84 -15.47 0.79 20.12
CA GLY A 84 -14.85 0.75 21.46
C GLY A 84 -13.32 0.72 21.40
N HIS A 85 -12.69 0.24 22.47
CA HIS A 85 -11.23 0.26 22.65
C HIS A 85 -10.52 -1.03 22.21
N GLU A 86 -11.27 -2.12 22.03
CA GLU A 86 -10.74 -3.46 21.72
C GLU A 86 -11.50 -4.12 20.57
N ALA A 87 -12.23 -3.34 19.76
CA ALA A 87 -12.84 -3.87 18.57
C ALA A 87 -12.93 -2.84 17.45
N GLY A 88 -12.98 -3.34 16.23
CA GLY A 88 -13.14 -2.52 15.05
C GLY A 88 -13.59 -3.30 13.83
N LEU A 89 -14.12 -2.57 12.86
CA LEU A 89 -14.44 -3.07 11.54
C LEU A 89 -13.43 -2.48 10.55
N VAL A 90 -12.85 -3.35 9.73
CA VAL A 90 -11.91 -2.98 8.67
C VAL A 90 -12.52 -3.39 7.33
N GLU A 91 -12.75 -2.45 6.43
CA GLU A 91 -13.28 -2.77 5.09
C GLU A 91 -12.32 -3.68 4.33
N CYS A 92 -12.87 -4.75 3.76
CA CYS A 92 -12.10 -5.69 2.96
C CYS A 92 -11.83 -5.13 1.56
N ILE A 93 -10.60 -5.30 1.09
CA ILE A 93 -10.24 -5.11 -0.31
C ILE A 93 -10.47 -6.43 -1.04
N THR A 94 -11.58 -6.54 -1.77
CA THR A 94 -12.05 -7.83 -2.31
C THR A 94 -11.58 -8.14 -3.73
N ASP A 95 -10.97 -7.17 -4.41
CA ASP A 95 -10.40 -7.25 -5.76
C ASP A 95 -8.87 -7.27 -5.77
N ALA A 96 -8.24 -7.54 -4.62
CA ALA A 96 -6.80 -7.63 -4.47
C ALA A 96 -6.38 -8.87 -3.66
N ARG A 97 -5.12 -9.27 -3.81
CA ARG A 97 -4.47 -10.35 -3.04
C ARG A 97 -3.14 -9.87 -2.51
N SER A 98 -2.74 -10.33 -1.32
CA SER A 98 -1.41 -10.01 -0.81
C SER A 98 -0.32 -10.61 -1.71
N VAL A 99 0.83 -9.96 -1.78
CA VAL A 99 1.99 -10.48 -2.51
C VAL A 99 2.39 -11.85 -1.98
N ASP A 100 2.27 -12.07 -0.66
CA ASP A 100 2.44 -13.40 -0.04
C ASP A 100 1.48 -14.45 -0.64
N GLU A 101 0.18 -14.16 -0.70
CA GLU A 101 -0.80 -15.07 -1.28
C GLU A 101 -0.54 -15.32 -2.77
N ILE A 102 -0.13 -14.29 -3.52
CA ILE A 102 0.22 -14.40 -4.95
C ILE A 102 1.37 -15.38 -5.13
N LYS A 103 2.46 -15.23 -4.34
CA LYS A 103 3.64 -16.11 -4.39
C LYS A 103 3.27 -17.57 -4.12
N LYS A 104 2.42 -17.80 -3.11
CA LYS A 104 1.99 -19.16 -2.70
C LYS A 104 0.98 -19.81 -3.67
N ARG A 105 0.06 -19.03 -4.22
CA ARG A 105 -1.05 -19.54 -5.05
C ARG A 105 -0.73 -19.62 -6.53
N THR A 106 0.30 -18.93 -7.01
CA THR A 106 0.71 -18.97 -8.42
C THR A 106 1.44 -20.28 -8.72
N PRO A 107 0.90 -21.16 -9.58
CA PRO A 107 1.58 -22.40 -9.94
C PRO A 107 2.91 -22.11 -10.67
N GLY A 108 4.00 -22.71 -10.20
CA GLY A 108 5.33 -22.49 -10.77
C GLY A 108 5.74 -21.01 -10.73
N TYR A 109 5.47 -20.33 -9.60
CA TYR A 109 5.92 -18.96 -9.35
C TYR A 109 7.44 -18.86 -9.51
N VAL A 110 7.89 -17.88 -10.31
CA VAL A 110 9.32 -17.59 -10.53
C VAL A 110 9.69 -16.24 -9.92
N SER A 111 8.98 -15.18 -10.34
CA SER A 111 9.19 -13.81 -9.88
C SER A 111 7.91 -13.00 -9.99
N MET A 112 7.88 -11.82 -9.38
CA MET A 112 6.72 -10.93 -9.50
C MET A 112 6.58 -10.41 -10.93
N GLN A 113 7.69 -10.20 -11.64
CA GLN A 113 7.68 -9.82 -13.06
C GLN A 113 7.03 -10.92 -13.90
N ASP A 114 7.45 -12.18 -13.74
CA ASP A 114 6.88 -13.31 -14.48
C ASP A 114 5.37 -13.45 -14.20
N TYR A 115 4.95 -13.32 -12.94
CA TYR A 115 3.53 -13.25 -12.59
C TYR A 115 2.81 -12.10 -13.31
N PHE A 116 3.40 -10.91 -13.33
CA PHE A 116 2.84 -9.71 -13.97
C PHE A 116 2.68 -9.91 -15.48
N GLU A 117 3.69 -10.48 -16.15
CA GLU A 117 3.64 -10.79 -17.58
C GLU A 117 2.59 -11.86 -17.89
N ARG A 118 2.49 -12.92 -17.09
CA ARG A 118 1.47 -13.96 -17.28
C ARG A 118 0.04 -13.42 -17.09
N LEU A 119 -0.17 -12.54 -16.11
CA LEU A 119 -1.49 -11.96 -15.82
C LEU A 119 -1.91 -10.91 -16.85
N TYR A 120 -0.99 -10.03 -17.26
CA TYR A 120 -1.33 -8.89 -18.12
C TYR A 120 -0.95 -9.06 -19.59
N MET A 121 -0.68 -10.30 -20.00
CA MET A 121 -0.41 -10.69 -21.39
C MET A 121 0.92 -10.13 -21.95
N GLY A 122 1.92 -9.98 -21.08
CA GLY A 122 3.29 -9.66 -21.43
C GLY A 122 3.56 -8.27 -22.04
N PRO A 123 4.84 -7.92 -22.24
CA PRO A 123 5.23 -6.64 -22.84
C PRO A 123 4.63 -6.46 -24.24
N GLY A 124 4.13 -5.26 -24.53
CA GLY A 124 3.48 -4.93 -25.81
C GLY A 124 1.95 -5.08 -25.82
N ALA A 125 1.36 -5.81 -24.87
CA ALA A 125 -0.09 -5.80 -24.69
C ALA A 125 -0.56 -4.47 -24.07
N GLY A 126 -1.66 -3.91 -24.58
CA GLY A 126 -2.26 -2.70 -23.99
C GLY A 126 -2.71 -2.89 -22.53
N LEU A 127 -3.01 -4.13 -22.13
CA LEU A 127 -3.32 -4.46 -20.74
C LEU A 127 -2.09 -4.34 -19.84
N TYR A 128 -0.94 -4.87 -20.28
CA TYR A 128 0.34 -4.79 -19.58
C TYR A 128 0.79 -3.35 -19.35
N GLY A 129 0.77 -2.51 -20.38
CA GLY A 129 1.14 -1.10 -20.25
C GLY A 129 0.25 -0.33 -19.26
N ARG A 130 -1.07 -0.60 -19.25
CA ARG A 130 -1.99 -0.02 -18.27
C ARG A 130 -1.73 -0.51 -16.85
N ALA A 131 -1.46 -1.81 -16.69
CA ALA A 131 -1.15 -2.38 -15.38
C ALA A 131 0.16 -1.82 -14.83
N GLN A 132 1.21 -1.70 -15.66
CA GLN A 132 2.47 -1.06 -15.26
C GLN A 132 2.27 0.41 -14.86
N ASP A 133 1.45 1.17 -15.60
CA ASP A 133 1.12 2.55 -15.22
C ASP A 133 0.43 2.62 -13.85
N ASN A 134 -0.55 1.75 -13.62
CA ASN A 134 -1.24 1.64 -12.33
C ASN A 134 -0.26 1.25 -11.19
N PHE A 135 0.65 0.32 -11.47
CA PHE A 135 1.69 -0.12 -10.53
C PHE A 135 2.62 1.03 -10.17
N VAL A 136 3.15 1.76 -11.15
CA VAL A 136 4.05 2.92 -10.94
C VAL A 136 3.36 4.01 -10.11
N ARG A 137 2.12 4.36 -10.43
CA ARG A 137 1.37 5.42 -9.73
C ARG A 137 1.06 5.07 -8.29
N SER A 138 0.67 3.83 -8.04
CA SER A 138 0.36 3.34 -6.70
C SER A 138 1.64 3.12 -5.87
N LEU A 139 2.71 2.61 -6.48
CA LEU A 139 4.02 2.47 -5.85
C LEU A 139 4.57 3.83 -5.42
N ALA A 140 4.59 4.83 -6.29
CA ALA A 140 4.97 6.19 -5.92
C ALA A 140 4.13 6.74 -4.76
N GLY A 141 2.81 6.53 -4.80
CA GLY A 141 1.88 7.00 -3.77
C GLY A 141 2.16 6.38 -2.41
N TYR A 142 2.20 5.05 -2.35
CA TYR A 142 2.46 4.35 -1.11
C TYR A 142 3.91 4.52 -0.60
N SER A 143 4.90 4.73 -1.47
CA SER A 143 6.27 5.10 -1.06
C SER A 143 6.30 6.42 -0.29
N VAL A 144 5.59 7.46 -0.77
CA VAL A 144 5.49 8.74 -0.04
C VAL A 144 4.73 8.58 1.28
N VAL A 145 3.60 7.87 1.26
CA VAL A 145 2.76 7.66 2.46
C VAL A 145 3.48 6.85 3.53
N THR A 146 4.17 5.77 3.16
CA THR A 146 4.88 4.92 4.12
C THR A 146 6.07 5.65 4.76
N TYR A 147 6.76 6.49 3.98
CA TYR A 147 7.78 7.40 4.49
C TYR A 147 7.19 8.45 5.45
N LEU A 148 6.05 9.04 5.10
CA LEU A 148 5.31 10.02 5.92
C LEU A 148 4.83 9.43 7.24
N LEU A 149 4.29 8.22 7.24
CA LEU A 149 3.74 7.59 8.44
C LEU A 149 4.77 6.76 9.23
N GLN A 150 5.97 6.53 8.69
CA GLN A 150 6.98 5.62 9.27
C GLN A 150 6.40 4.25 9.58
N VAL A 151 5.77 3.63 8.59
CA VAL A 151 5.20 2.29 8.74
C VAL A 151 6.35 1.29 8.94
N LYS A 152 6.30 0.49 10.01
CA LYS A 152 7.43 -0.39 10.42
C LYS A 152 7.28 -1.87 10.11
N ASP A 153 6.09 -2.32 9.73
CA ASP A 153 5.79 -3.73 9.50
C ASP A 153 5.45 -3.98 8.03
N ARG A 154 6.40 -3.70 7.12
CA ARG A 154 6.17 -3.77 5.67
C ARG A 154 6.76 -5.03 5.05
N HIS A 155 5.99 -6.10 5.09
CA HIS A 155 6.29 -7.39 4.43
C HIS A 155 5.25 -7.74 3.34
N ASN A 156 5.51 -8.83 2.60
CA ASN A 156 4.70 -9.24 1.45
C ASN A 156 3.23 -9.56 1.77
N ALA A 157 2.90 -9.93 3.02
CA ALA A 157 1.51 -10.11 3.43
C ALA A 157 0.74 -8.77 3.64
N ASN A 158 1.44 -7.65 3.86
CA ASN A 158 0.84 -6.33 4.10
C ASN A 158 0.81 -5.44 2.84
N ILE A 159 1.22 -5.98 1.70
CA ILE A 159 1.17 -5.33 0.40
C ILE A 159 0.32 -6.21 -0.50
N MET A 160 -0.77 -5.65 -1.01
CA MET A 160 -1.67 -6.31 -1.95
C MET A 160 -1.44 -5.80 -3.36
N LEU A 161 -1.77 -6.63 -4.36
CA LEU A 161 -1.88 -6.24 -5.76
C LEU A 161 -3.32 -6.46 -6.21
N ASP A 162 -3.95 -5.42 -6.75
CA ASP A 162 -5.29 -5.53 -7.32
C ASP A 162 -5.27 -6.11 -8.74
N THR A 163 -6.44 -6.51 -9.23
CA THR A 163 -6.62 -7.05 -10.59
C THR A 163 -6.27 -6.07 -11.73
N ARG A 164 -6.02 -4.80 -11.42
CA ARG A 164 -5.68 -3.74 -12.37
C ARG A 164 -4.19 -3.37 -12.33
N GLY A 165 -3.42 -3.94 -11.41
CA GLY A 165 -1.99 -3.73 -11.27
C GLY A 165 -1.59 -2.68 -10.23
N HIS A 166 -2.50 -2.15 -9.42
CA HIS A 166 -2.13 -1.25 -8.33
C HIS A 166 -1.61 -2.05 -7.14
N ILE A 167 -0.58 -1.52 -6.48
CA ILE A 167 -0.22 -1.97 -5.14
C ILE A 167 -1.06 -1.24 -4.09
N ILE A 168 -1.44 -1.94 -3.04
CA ILE A 168 -2.21 -1.40 -1.92
C ILE A 168 -1.58 -1.86 -0.61
N HIS A 169 -1.14 -0.92 0.22
CA HIS A 169 -0.65 -1.25 1.55
C HIS A 169 -1.84 -1.36 2.51
N ILE A 170 -1.86 -2.41 3.33
CA ILE A 170 -2.87 -2.67 4.37
C ILE A 170 -2.19 -2.80 5.74
N ASP A 171 -2.98 -2.84 6.81
CA ASP A 171 -2.49 -3.01 8.19
C ASP A 171 -1.54 -1.89 8.61
N PHE A 172 -2.09 -0.73 8.99
CA PHE A 172 -1.31 0.39 9.51
C PHE A 172 -1.27 0.39 11.05
N GLY A 173 -1.24 -0.77 11.68
CA GLY A 173 -1.20 -0.90 13.15
C GLY A 173 0.07 -0.35 13.81
N PHE A 174 1.16 -0.17 13.06
CA PHE A 174 2.45 0.32 13.56
C PHE A 174 2.97 1.53 12.76
N ILE A 175 2.54 2.72 13.16
CA ILE A 175 2.90 4.00 12.55
C ILE A 175 3.46 4.99 13.59
N LEU A 176 4.15 6.04 13.13
CA LEU A 176 4.59 7.18 13.95
C LEU A 176 5.38 6.74 15.21
N GLY A 177 6.35 5.84 15.03
CA GLY A 177 7.20 5.37 16.12
C GLY A 177 6.57 4.29 17.02
N ALA A 178 5.37 3.79 16.69
CA ALA A 178 4.93 2.48 17.17
C ALA A 178 5.75 1.38 16.49
N SER A 179 6.02 0.30 17.22
CA SER A 179 6.78 -0.84 16.72
C SER A 179 6.18 -2.16 17.23
N PRO A 180 6.14 -3.21 16.40
CA PRO A 180 5.72 -4.56 16.79
C PRO A 180 6.68 -5.29 17.74
N GLY A 181 7.77 -4.67 18.23
CA GLY A 181 8.65 -5.27 19.23
C GLY A 181 10.01 -4.58 19.37
N LEU A 182 10.93 -5.22 20.09
CA LEU A 182 12.29 -4.67 20.34
C LEU A 182 13.20 -4.66 19.09
N TRP A 183 12.86 -5.38 18.03
CA TRP A 183 13.77 -5.71 16.92
C TRP A 183 13.48 -5.04 15.57
N THR A 184 12.71 -3.96 15.53
CA THR A 184 12.40 -3.30 14.25
C THR A 184 13.44 -2.26 13.85
N HIS A 185 14.59 -2.73 13.38
CA HIS A 185 15.56 -1.88 12.68
C HIS A 185 15.33 -1.92 11.16
N GLU A 186 14.09 -1.75 10.70
CA GLU A 186 13.83 -1.43 9.29
C GLU A 186 14.31 0.01 9.06
N THR A 187 15.46 0.13 8.39
CA THR A 187 16.11 1.42 8.07
C THR A 187 15.74 1.95 6.70
N ALA A 188 15.09 1.13 5.87
CA ALA A 188 14.64 1.55 4.55
C ALA A 188 13.57 2.65 4.69
N PRO A 189 13.64 3.74 3.90
CA PRO A 189 12.60 4.76 3.86
C PRO A 189 11.21 4.20 3.52
N PHE A 190 11.17 3.23 2.60
CA PHE A 190 10.00 2.45 2.21
C PHE A 190 10.44 1.17 1.49
N LYS A 191 9.51 0.24 1.26
CA LYS A 191 9.79 -1.02 0.56
C LYS A 191 9.88 -0.82 -0.95
N LEU A 192 11.05 -1.08 -1.52
CA LEU A 192 11.31 -1.08 -2.97
C LEU A 192 12.25 -2.23 -3.31
N THR A 193 11.70 -3.34 -3.80
CA THR A 193 12.45 -4.57 -4.11
C THR A 193 12.92 -4.58 -5.57
N SER A 194 13.88 -5.45 -5.89
CA SER A 194 14.31 -5.69 -7.28
C SER A 194 13.15 -6.13 -8.16
N ASP A 195 12.28 -7.01 -7.66
CA ASP A 195 11.04 -7.43 -8.32
C ASP A 195 10.16 -6.24 -8.78
N TYR A 196 10.06 -5.19 -7.96
CA TYR A 196 9.27 -4.01 -8.31
C TYR A 196 9.97 -3.13 -9.35
N ILE A 197 11.30 -3.07 -9.29
CA ILE A 197 12.12 -2.40 -10.30
C ILE A 197 12.01 -3.12 -11.64
N ASP A 198 11.99 -4.44 -11.63
CA ASP A 198 11.85 -5.28 -12.83
C ASP A 198 10.46 -5.14 -13.47
N ILE A 199 9.39 -5.06 -12.68
CA ILE A 199 8.03 -4.71 -13.18
C ILE A 199 8.04 -3.35 -13.87
N MET A 200 8.80 -2.37 -13.39
CA MET A 200 8.93 -1.08 -14.07
C MET A 200 9.79 -1.15 -15.34
N GLY A 201 10.52 -2.24 -15.57
CA GLY A 201 11.42 -2.41 -16.71
C GLY A 201 12.87 -2.02 -16.42
N GLY A 202 13.26 -1.98 -15.14
CA GLY A 202 14.63 -1.70 -14.72
C GLY A 202 14.92 -0.22 -14.46
N VAL A 203 16.07 0.03 -13.81
CA VAL A 203 16.58 1.38 -13.56
C VAL A 203 16.85 2.10 -14.88
N GLY A 204 16.38 3.34 -14.99
CA GLY A 204 16.53 4.17 -16.19
C GLY A 204 15.46 3.95 -17.27
N SER A 205 14.55 2.99 -17.09
CA SER A 205 13.39 2.83 -17.95
C SER A 205 12.42 4.02 -17.88
N VAL A 206 11.53 4.14 -18.87
CA VAL A 206 10.50 5.21 -18.91
C VAL A 206 9.63 5.18 -17.65
N ASN A 207 9.22 3.99 -17.21
CA ASN A 207 8.40 3.84 -16.01
C ASN A 207 9.20 4.09 -14.72
N TRP A 208 10.51 3.79 -14.69
CA TRP A 208 11.38 4.19 -13.58
C TRP A 208 11.50 5.71 -13.45
N VAL A 209 11.75 6.41 -14.55
CA VAL A 209 11.81 7.89 -14.56
C VAL A 209 10.47 8.47 -14.08
N LYS A 210 9.36 7.94 -14.61
CA LYS A 210 8.02 8.33 -14.18
C LYS A 210 7.75 8.08 -12.69
N PHE A 211 8.23 6.95 -12.15
CA PHE A 211 8.17 6.68 -10.71
C PHE A 211 8.91 7.76 -9.91
N GLN A 212 10.12 8.13 -10.33
CA GLN A 212 10.91 9.20 -9.69
C GLN A 212 10.19 10.55 -9.74
N GLU A 213 9.64 10.93 -10.89
CA GLU A 213 8.89 12.17 -11.09
C GLU A 213 7.64 12.22 -10.20
N LEU A 214 6.85 11.14 -10.18
CA LEU A 214 5.65 11.06 -9.35
C LEU A 214 5.99 11.06 -7.86
N PHE A 215 7.02 10.32 -7.44
CA PHE A 215 7.48 10.31 -6.06
C PHE A 215 7.92 11.71 -5.62
N LEU A 216 8.73 12.39 -6.42
CA LEU A 216 9.22 13.74 -6.13
C LEU A 216 8.05 14.74 -6.05
N ALA A 217 7.18 14.76 -7.06
CA ALA A 217 6.01 15.64 -7.08
C ALA A 217 5.07 15.37 -5.89
N GLY A 218 4.77 14.11 -5.61
CA GLY A 218 3.95 13.70 -4.47
C GLY A 218 4.58 14.09 -3.13
N PHE A 219 5.90 13.94 -2.99
CA PHE A 219 6.66 14.34 -1.81
C PHE A 219 6.59 15.86 -1.60
N ARG A 220 6.83 16.66 -2.64
CA ARG A 220 6.77 18.13 -2.58
C ARG A 220 5.37 18.63 -2.21
N ALA A 221 4.33 18.00 -2.75
CA ALA A 221 2.94 18.29 -2.38
C ALA A 221 2.69 18.03 -0.89
N VAL A 222 3.18 16.91 -0.36
CA VAL A 222 3.10 16.62 1.10
C VAL A 222 3.92 17.64 1.90
N GLN A 223 5.13 17.97 1.47
CA GLN A 223 6.01 18.94 2.12
C GLN A 223 5.34 20.32 2.26
N LYS A 224 4.68 20.79 1.20
CA LYS A 224 3.92 22.05 1.17
C LYS A 224 2.74 22.06 2.14
N ASN A 225 2.11 20.90 2.37
CA ASN A 225 0.90 20.75 3.18
C ASN A 225 1.18 20.02 4.53
N ILE A 226 2.44 19.97 4.97
CA ILE A 226 2.85 19.16 6.14
C ILE A 226 2.22 19.66 7.45
N ASN A 227 1.90 20.95 7.54
CA ASN A 227 1.24 21.52 8.71
C ASN A 227 -0.21 21.06 8.84
N ASP A 228 -0.94 20.94 7.73
CA ASP A 228 -2.33 20.45 7.72
C ASP A 228 -2.38 18.97 8.12
N ILE A 229 -1.43 18.19 7.60
CA ILE A 229 -1.27 16.77 7.95
C ILE A 229 -0.92 16.62 9.43
N ALA A 230 0.04 17.41 9.93
CA ALA A 230 0.43 17.41 11.33
C ALA A 230 -0.73 17.81 12.26
N ALA A 231 -1.57 18.77 11.86
CA ALA A 231 -2.75 19.18 12.61
C ALA A 231 -3.77 18.05 12.70
N LEU A 232 -4.01 17.31 11.61
CA LEU A 232 -4.87 16.13 11.62
C LEU A 232 -4.37 15.07 12.59
N VAL A 233 -3.07 14.74 12.54
CA VAL A 233 -2.44 13.80 13.47
C VAL A 233 -2.59 14.27 14.91
N GLN A 234 -2.39 15.56 15.17
CA GLN A 234 -2.51 16.15 16.50
C GLN A 234 -3.91 16.02 17.10
N VAL A 235 -4.96 16.20 16.29
CA VAL A 235 -6.35 16.11 16.75
C VAL A 235 -6.78 14.67 17.03
N MET A 236 -6.23 13.71 16.28
CA MET A 236 -6.63 12.31 16.37
C MET A 236 -5.84 11.50 17.42
N MET A 237 -4.68 12.01 17.85
CA MET A 237 -3.91 11.41 18.94
C MET A 237 -4.41 11.92 20.30
N PRO A 238 -4.28 11.13 21.39
CA PRO A 238 -4.68 11.57 22.73
C PRO A 238 -4.02 12.89 23.12
N ALA A 239 -4.84 13.86 23.57
CA ALA A 239 -4.36 15.14 24.07
C ALA A 239 -3.47 14.95 25.32
N ASN A 240 -2.40 15.73 25.42
CA ASN A 240 -1.41 15.74 26.52
C ASN A 240 -0.41 14.58 26.60
N ASP A 241 -0.27 13.74 25.57
CA ASP A 241 0.85 12.81 25.50
C ASP A 241 2.11 13.52 24.96
N ARG A 242 3.18 13.59 25.77
CA ARG A 242 4.49 14.11 25.36
C ARG A 242 5.00 13.38 24.11
N ARG A 243 4.64 12.11 23.94
CA ARG A 243 4.94 11.30 22.74
C ARG A 243 4.31 11.91 21.49
N THR A 244 3.05 12.35 21.55
CA THR A 244 2.34 12.99 20.41
C THR A 244 3.11 14.21 19.90
N LEU A 245 3.54 15.09 20.80
CA LEU A 245 4.30 16.29 20.43
C LEU A 245 5.66 15.94 19.77
N ILE A 246 6.34 14.92 20.30
CA ILE A 246 7.61 14.44 19.74
C ILE A 246 7.38 13.87 18.33
N GLU A 247 6.37 13.03 18.14
CA GLU A 247 6.10 12.40 16.84
C GLU A 247 5.62 13.41 15.79
N ILE A 248 4.83 14.41 16.16
CA ILE A 248 4.47 15.53 15.28
C ILE A 248 5.73 16.32 14.87
N SER A 249 6.62 16.62 15.83
CA SER A 249 7.87 17.33 15.54
C SER A 249 8.75 16.52 14.59
N LYS A 250 8.91 15.21 14.84
CA LYS A 250 9.63 14.29 13.94
C LYS A 250 9.00 14.21 12.56
N LEU A 251 7.67 14.16 12.47
CA LEU A 251 6.93 14.13 11.20
C LEU A 251 7.22 15.38 10.37
N LYS A 252 7.13 16.58 10.97
CA LYS A 252 7.46 17.84 10.30
C LYS A 252 8.93 17.88 9.89
N LYS A 253 9.81 17.53 10.81
CA LYS A 253 11.27 17.56 10.61
C LYS A 253 11.69 16.69 9.42
N ARG A 254 11.09 15.50 9.28
CA ARG A 254 11.37 14.57 8.20
C ARG A 254 11.19 15.17 6.80
N PHE A 255 10.22 16.06 6.63
CA PHE A 255 10.00 16.75 5.37
C PHE A 255 10.80 18.05 5.28
N SER A 256 11.04 18.77 6.37
CA SER A 256 11.83 20.01 6.32
C SER A 256 13.32 19.80 6.11
N ASP A 257 13.84 18.64 6.53
CA ASP A 257 15.26 18.30 6.43
C ASP A 257 15.70 18.02 4.99
N LEU A 258 14.79 17.57 4.11
CA LEU A 258 15.07 17.30 2.70
C LEU A 258 14.69 18.51 1.84
N LYS A 259 15.68 19.28 1.40
CA LYS A 259 15.46 20.56 0.71
C LYS A 259 15.59 20.45 -0.80
N THR A 260 16.51 19.63 -1.27
CA THR A 260 16.84 19.46 -2.69
C THR A 260 16.13 18.26 -3.31
N ASP A 261 15.97 18.27 -4.63
CA ASP A 261 15.37 17.14 -5.34
C ASP A 261 16.30 15.91 -5.27
N GLU A 262 17.61 16.12 -5.27
CA GLU A 262 18.61 15.06 -5.12
C GLU A 262 18.51 14.33 -3.76
N GLU A 263 18.29 15.07 -2.67
CA GLU A 263 18.09 14.50 -1.33
C GLU A 263 16.82 13.64 -1.28
N ILE A 264 15.73 14.14 -1.86
CA ILE A 264 14.44 13.42 -1.90
C ILE A 264 14.56 12.16 -2.76
N LEU A 265 15.15 12.27 -3.95
CA LEU A 265 15.42 11.12 -4.83
C LEU A 265 16.47 10.17 -4.24
N GLY A 266 17.31 10.65 -3.33
CA GLY A 266 18.22 9.83 -2.52
C GLY A 266 17.48 8.76 -1.71
N LEU A 267 16.25 9.02 -1.26
CA LEU A 267 15.42 8.05 -0.56
C LEU A 267 15.09 6.83 -1.41
N ILE A 268 14.90 7.02 -2.72
CA ILE A 268 14.66 5.91 -3.66
C ILE A 268 15.89 5.01 -3.73
N LYS A 269 17.09 5.60 -3.86
CA LYS A 269 18.36 4.85 -3.89
C LYS A 269 18.59 4.07 -2.59
N SER A 270 18.34 4.70 -1.45
CA SER A 270 18.45 4.04 -0.14
C SER A 270 17.45 2.89 0.02
N SER A 271 16.24 3.02 -0.52
CA SER A 271 15.21 1.99 -0.47
C SER A 271 15.55 0.80 -1.38
N ALA A 272 15.99 1.06 -2.62
CA ALA A 272 16.37 0.04 -3.60
C ALA A 272 17.57 -0.81 -3.15
N ASN A 273 18.52 -0.21 -2.42
CA ASN A 273 19.76 -0.88 -1.98
C ASN A 273 19.65 -1.50 -0.57
N SER A 274 18.45 -1.57 0.01
CA SER A 274 18.27 -2.05 1.38
C SER A 274 18.34 -3.58 1.48
N VAL A 275 19.52 -4.11 1.83
CA VAL A 275 19.72 -5.54 2.19
C VAL A 275 18.88 -5.94 3.42
N LYS A 276 18.56 -4.98 4.30
CA LYS A 276 17.80 -5.23 5.54
C LYS A 276 16.32 -5.52 5.29
N THR A 277 15.75 -5.03 4.19
CA THR A 277 14.36 -5.35 3.81
C THR A 277 14.24 -6.83 3.45
N TRP A 278 15.22 -7.38 2.74
CA TRP A 278 15.31 -8.82 2.47
C TRP A 278 15.49 -9.63 3.77
N GLN A 279 16.34 -9.18 4.68
CA GLN A 279 16.53 -9.85 5.99
C GLN A 279 15.24 -9.85 6.82
N TYR A 280 14.44 -8.78 6.76
CA TYR A 280 13.18 -8.71 7.47
C TYR A 280 12.14 -9.67 6.88
N ASP A 281 12.00 -9.72 5.55
CA ASP A 281 11.14 -10.71 4.88
C ASP A 281 11.58 -12.15 5.18
N TYR A 282 12.90 -12.40 5.30
CA TYR A 282 13.43 -13.70 5.73
C TYR A 282 13.05 -14.05 7.17
N ILE A 283 13.13 -13.11 8.11
CA ILE A 283 12.70 -13.33 9.50
C ILE A 283 11.19 -13.60 9.56
N GLN A 284 10.39 -12.83 8.82
CA GLN A 284 8.95 -13.01 8.71
C GLN A 284 8.57 -14.35 8.05
N SER A 285 9.38 -14.81 7.09
CA SER A 285 9.29 -16.15 6.51
C SER A 285 9.50 -17.24 7.56
N LEU A 286 10.54 -17.11 8.39
CA LEU A 286 10.85 -18.08 9.44
C LEU A 286 9.82 -18.09 10.57
N GLN A 287 9.33 -16.91 10.99
CA GLN A 287 8.46 -16.78 12.16
C GLN A 287 6.98 -17.02 11.82
N ASN A 288 6.52 -16.49 10.69
CA ASN A 288 5.12 -16.40 10.33
C ASN A 288 4.79 -17.12 9.00
N GLY A 289 5.76 -17.81 8.40
CA GLY A 289 5.55 -18.56 7.16
C GLY A 289 5.23 -17.69 5.94
N ILE A 290 5.66 -16.42 5.94
CA ILE A 290 5.45 -15.47 4.85
C ILE A 290 6.44 -15.74 3.70
N ALA A 291 5.98 -15.80 2.47
CA ALA A 291 6.79 -16.00 1.29
C ALA A 291 7.77 -14.83 1.10
N MET A 292 9.06 -15.17 0.97
CA MET A 292 10.15 -14.23 0.65
C MET A 292 9.95 -13.60 -0.71
#